data_AF-A0A067C889-F1
#
_entry.id   AF-A0A067C889-F1
#
_cell.length_a   1.000
_cell.length_b   1.000
_cell.length_c   1.000
_cell.angle_alpha   90.00
_cell.angle_beta   90.00
_cell.angle_gamma   90.00
#
_symmetry.space_group_name_H-M   'P 1'
#
loop_
_entity.id
_entity.type
_entity.pdbx_description
1 polymer ?
#
loop_
_entity_poly.entity_id
_entity_poly.type
_entity_poly.pdbx_seq_one_letter_code
_entity_poly.pdbx_strand_id
1 'polypeptide(L)'
;MAMVHELEELRVGLAELTDCVSCILHTIFFTRSPGPVHPADANCRFRPVTYAFVPDVKKQVETAILQFTQRNMRRQSGTNSNITVIFYETRKKSAMFNLYATEDRVVWEKWVLPIRVLVHPPANPDDYCTQLESQLRHSMLHVIMTVQKETQHIPTGMYDFDLIINDF
;
A
#
# COMPACT_ATOMS: atom_id res chain seq x y z
N MET A 1 12.14 0.81 17.10
CA MET A 1 11.14 1.80 16.62
C MET A 1 10.68 1.30 15.26
N ALA A 2 9.37 1.34 14.94
CA ALA A 2 8.89 0.86 13.64
C ALA A 2 9.46 1.72 12.51
N MET A 3 9.89 1.09 11.42
CA MET A 3 10.29 1.81 10.20
C MET A 3 9.05 2.39 9.54
N VAL A 4 9.14 3.62 9.06
CA VAL A 4 8.02 4.31 8.40
C VAL A 4 8.51 4.86 7.08
N HIS A 5 7.88 4.41 6.00
CA HIS A 5 8.14 4.84 4.64
C HIS A 5 6.95 5.63 4.13
N GLU A 6 7.18 6.88 3.76
CA GLU A 6 6.17 7.74 3.14
C GLU A 6 6.45 7.82 1.64
N LEU A 7 5.47 7.39 0.85
CA LEU A 7 5.51 7.51 -0.60
C LEU A 7 5.12 8.92 -1.03
N GLU A 8 5.47 9.28 -2.27
CA GLU A 8 5.00 10.52 -2.87
C GLU A 8 3.46 10.53 -2.98
N GLU A 9 2.85 11.71 -2.83
CA GLU A 9 1.39 11.88 -2.92
C GLU A 9 0.89 11.47 -4.30
N LEU A 10 0.06 10.43 -4.36
CA LEU A 10 -0.61 10.00 -5.58
C LEU A 10 -1.76 10.95 -5.91
N ARG A 11 -1.67 11.66 -7.03
CA ARG A 11 -2.72 12.53 -7.55
C ARG A 11 -3.47 11.83 -8.67
N VAL A 12 -4.72 11.48 -8.41
CA VAL A 12 -5.47 10.57 -9.28
C VAL A 12 -6.96 10.91 -9.32
N GLY A 13 -7.56 10.76 -10.50
CA GLY A 13 -9.00 10.86 -10.71
C GLY A 13 -9.71 9.58 -10.26
N LEU A 14 -11.02 9.69 -10.02
CA LEU A 14 -11.82 8.56 -9.53
C LEU A 14 -11.85 7.36 -10.48
N ALA A 15 -11.74 7.59 -11.79
CA ALA A 15 -11.77 6.53 -12.80
C ALA A 15 -10.52 5.64 -12.73
N GLU A 16 -9.34 6.21 -12.47
CA GLU A 16 -8.06 5.49 -12.41
C GLU A 16 -7.65 5.09 -10.99
N LEU A 17 -8.37 5.57 -9.96
CA LEU A 17 -8.04 5.36 -8.54
C LEU A 17 -7.80 3.88 -8.20
N THR A 18 -8.70 3.00 -8.66
CA THR A 18 -8.57 1.56 -8.37
C THR A 18 -7.30 0.98 -8.98
N ASP A 19 -6.99 1.30 -10.23
CA ASP A 19 -5.82 0.74 -10.93
C ASP A 19 -4.52 1.24 -10.28
N CYS A 20 -4.46 2.53 -9.96
CA CYS A 20 -3.27 3.17 -9.42
C CYS A 20 -2.95 2.69 -8.01
N VAL A 21 -3.96 2.66 -7.13
CA VAL A 21 -3.78 2.21 -5.75
C VAL A 21 -3.50 0.71 -5.71
N SER A 22 -4.15 -0.10 -6.55
CA SER A 22 -3.86 -1.53 -6.64
C SER A 22 -2.42 -1.78 -7.08
N CYS A 23 -1.94 -1.05 -8.09
CA CYS A 23 -0.57 -1.14 -8.58
C CYS A 23 0.46 -0.91 -7.45
N ILE A 24 0.31 0.17 -6.69
CA ILE A 24 1.25 0.52 -5.61
C ILE A 24 1.15 -0.48 -4.45
N LEU A 25 -0.07 -0.79 -3.99
CA LEU A 25 -0.26 -1.71 -2.85
C LEU A 25 0.23 -3.13 -3.18
N HIS A 26 -0.06 -3.65 -4.37
CA HIS A 26 0.45 -4.95 -4.78
C HIS A 26 1.97 -4.94 -4.98
N THR A 27 2.59 -3.82 -5.35
CA THR A 27 4.06 -3.69 -5.37
C THR A 27 4.65 -3.80 -3.95
N ILE A 28 4.02 -3.16 -2.94
CA ILE A 28 4.41 -3.31 -1.54
C ILE A 28 4.25 -4.77 -1.09
N PHE A 29 3.10 -5.39 -1.32
CA PHE A 29 2.87 -6.78 -0.93
C PHE A 29 3.75 -7.77 -1.68
N PHE A 30 4.06 -7.54 -2.95
CA PHE A 30 4.96 -8.43 -3.68
C PHE A 30 6.37 -8.43 -3.07
N THR A 31 6.83 -7.28 -2.59
CA THR A 31 8.17 -7.12 -2.01
C THR A 31 8.24 -7.44 -0.51
N ARG A 32 7.09 -7.41 0.20
CA ARG A 32 7.02 -7.51 1.67
C ARG A 32 6.02 -8.52 2.21
N SER A 33 5.26 -9.25 1.41
CA SER A 33 4.35 -10.28 1.96
C SER A 33 5.14 -11.37 2.69
N PRO A 34 4.59 -11.91 3.79
CA PRO A 34 5.23 -12.98 4.54
C PRO A 34 5.25 -14.27 3.73
N GLY A 35 6.42 -14.90 3.61
CA GLY A 35 6.58 -16.20 2.95
C GLY A 35 6.53 -16.13 1.42
N PRO A 36 6.45 -17.31 0.76
CA PRO A 36 6.42 -17.38 -0.70
C PRO A 36 5.18 -16.71 -1.28
N VAL A 37 5.38 -15.86 -2.29
CA VAL A 37 4.30 -15.23 -3.05
C VAL A 37 4.20 -15.89 -4.42
N HIS A 38 2.97 -16.11 -4.90
CA HIS A 38 2.71 -16.59 -6.26
C HIS A 38 2.11 -15.45 -7.10
N PRO A 39 2.96 -14.53 -7.61
CA PRO A 39 2.46 -13.36 -8.33
C PRO A 39 1.90 -13.74 -9.71
N ALA A 40 1.06 -12.87 -10.25
CA ALA A 40 0.64 -12.88 -11.64
C ALA A 40 0.80 -11.48 -12.25
N ASP A 41 0.79 -11.37 -13.57
CA ASP A 41 0.84 -10.07 -14.23
C ASP A 41 -0.54 -9.39 -14.18
N ALA A 42 -0.55 -8.11 -13.81
CA ALA A 42 -1.71 -7.23 -13.94
C ALA A 42 -1.33 -5.93 -14.64
N ASN A 43 -2.31 -5.32 -15.32
CA ASN A 43 -2.11 -4.13 -16.12
C ASN A 43 -3.07 -3.02 -15.70
N CYS A 44 -2.57 -1.79 -15.63
CA CYS A 44 -3.44 -0.62 -15.55
C CYS A 44 -4.22 -0.45 -16.87
N ARG A 45 -5.48 0.00 -16.80
CA ARG A 45 -6.35 0.15 -17.98
C ARG A 45 -6.07 1.43 -18.76
N PHE A 46 -5.54 2.46 -18.11
CA PHE A 46 -5.34 3.78 -18.71
C PHE A 46 -4.03 3.90 -19.51
N ARG A 47 -3.01 3.09 -19.20
CA ARG A 47 -1.69 3.05 -19.84
C ARG A 47 -1.05 1.68 -19.66
N PRO A 48 -0.06 1.28 -20.49
CA PRO A 48 0.61 -0.02 -20.42
C PRO A 48 1.60 -0.11 -19.24
N VAL A 49 1.10 0.07 -18.02
CA VAL A 49 1.83 -0.14 -16.77
C VAL A 49 1.48 -1.53 -16.25
N THR A 50 2.49 -2.40 -16.19
CA THR A 50 2.36 -3.77 -15.68
C THR A 50 2.97 -3.86 -14.27
N TYR A 51 2.31 -4.55 -13.36
CA TYR A 51 2.78 -4.79 -12.00
C TYR A 51 2.54 -6.23 -11.56
N ALA A 52 3.33 -6.69 -10.59
CA ALA A 52 3.16 -8.00 -9.96
C ALA A 52 1.93 -7.96 -9.05
N PHE A 53 0.87 -8.64 -9.46
CA PHE A 53 -0.34 -8.83 -8.67
C PHE A 53 -0.17 -9.97 -7.68
N VAL A 54 -0.63 -9.77 -6.45
CA VAL A 54 -0.55 -10.75 -5.35
C VAL A 54 -1.96 -11.25 -5.02
N PRO A 55 -2.35 -12.46 -5.46
CA PRO A 55 -3.73 -12.95 -5.30
C PRO A 55 -4.19 -13.02 -3.83
N ASP A 56 -3.30 -13.40 -2.92
CA ASP A 56 -3.62 -13.68 -1.52
C ASP A 56 -4.11 -12.45 -0.74
N VAL A 57 -3.75 -11.24 -1.21
CA VAL A 57 -4.12 -9.97 -0.57
C VAL A 57 -5.18 -9.19 -1.37
N LYS A 58 -5.66 -9.75 -2.50
CA LYS A 58 -6.60 -9.10 -3.43
C LYS A 58 -7.81 -8.51 -2.71
N LYS A 59 -8.47 -9.31 -1.87
CA LYS A 59 -9.71 -8.92 -1.20
C LYS A 59 -9.48 -7.77 -0.22
N GLN A 60 -8.35 -7.78 0.49
CA GLN A 60 -7.95 -6.76 1.46
C GLN A 60 -7.66 -5.44 0.73
N VAL A 61 -6.94 -5.50 -0.38
CA VAL A 61 -6.67 -4.35 -1.26
C VAL A 61 -7.96 -3.77 -1.83
N GLU A 62 -8.82 -4.59 -2.45
CA GLU A 62 -10.11 -4.15 -3.01
C GLU A 62 -11.01 -3.53 -1.94
N THR A 63 -11.04 -4.11 -0.74
CA THR A 63 -11.82 -3.58 0.38
C THR A 63 -11.27 -2.22 0.85
N ALA A 64 -9.95 -2.07 0.96
CA ALA A 64 -9.32 -0.80 1.34
C ALA A 64 -9.61 0.29 0.30
N ILE A 65 -9.50 -0.01 -0.99
CA ILE A 65 -9.82 0.93 -2.07
C ILE A 65 -11.30 1.33 -2.03
N LEU A 66 -12.20 0.37 -1.84
CA LEU A 66 -13.64 0.65 -1.75
C LEU A 66 -13.96 1.56 -0.55
N GLN A 67 -13.42 1.23 0.63
CA GLN A 67 -13.62 2.04 1.83
C GLN A 67 -13.00 3.43 1.69
N PHE A 68 -11.82 3.54 1.09
CA PHE A 68 -11.17 4.82 0.80
C PHE A 68 -12.06 5.68 -0.11
N THR A 69 -12.56 5.09 -1.20
CA THR A 69 -13.44 5.76 -2.17
C THR A 69 -14.72 6.24 -1.49
N GLN A 70 -15.38 5.39 -0.70
CA GLN A 70 -16.60 5.75 0.04
C GLN A 70 -16.36 6.87 1.05
N ARG A 71 -15.24 6.87 1.76
CA ARG A 71 -14.88 7.94 2.69
C ARG A 71 -14.60 9.24 1.94
N ASN A 72 -13.86 9.19 0.85
CA ASN A 72 -13.51 10.36 0.05
C ASN A 72 -14.77 11.03 -0.56
N MET A 73 -15.72 10.24 -1.06
CA MET A 73 -16.99 10.74 -1.62
C MET A 73 -17.89 11.47 -0.62
N ARG A 74 -17.79 11.14 0.67
CA ARG A 74 -18.59 11.78 1.73
C ARG A 74 -18.01 13.13 2.18
N ARG A 75 -16.77 13.45 1.79
CA ARG A 75 -16.07 14.67 2.21
C ARG A 75 -16.20 15.76 1.16
N GLN A 76 -16.09 17.02 1.59
CA GLN A 76 -15.91 18.13 0.66
C GLN A 76 -14.52 18.01 0.01
N SER A 77 -14.51 18.19 -1.31
CA SER A 77 -13.38 18.20 -2.22
C SER A 77 -12.08 18.76 -1.61
N GLY A 78 -10.97 18.00 -1.70
CA GLY A 78 -9.61 18.51 -1.44
C GLY A 78 -8.94 18.07 -0.13
N THR A 79 -9.54 17.18 0.66
CA THR A 79 -8.90 16.62 1.86
C THR A 79 -7.87 15.54 1.50
N ASN A 80 -6.71 15.61 2.13
CA ASN A 80 -5.66 14.60 1.99
C ASN A 80 -6.03 13.38 2.85
N SER A 81 -6.17 12.22 2.22
CA SER A 81 -6.34 10.94 2.93
C SER A 81 -5.19 10.03 2.51
N ASN A 82 -4.84 9.07 3.35
CA ASN A 82 -3.83 8.08 3.01
C ASN A 82 -4.36 6.65 3.23
N ILE A 83 -3.74 5.71 2.52
CA ILE A 83 -3.80 4.29 2.86
C ILE A 83 -2.45 3.93 3.46
N THR A 84 -2.47 3.27 4.61
CA THR A 84 -1.28 2.81 5.30
C THR A 84 -1.28 1.28 5.38
N VAL A 85 -0.20 0.67 4.90
CA VAL A 85 0.11 -0.75 5.15
C VAL A 85 0.94 -0.83 6.42
N ILE A 86 0.54 -1.65 7.38
CA ILE A 86 1.27 -1.84 8.65
C ILE A 86 1.63 -3.31 8.78
N PHE A 87 2.92 -3.61 8.95
CA PHE A 87 3.41 -4.97 9.18
C PHE A 87 3.75 -5.20 10.66
N TYR A 88 3.36 -6.37 11.18
CA TYR A 88 3.46 -6.75 12.59
C TYR A 88 4.25 -8.04 12.77
N GLU A 89 5.29 -8.00 13.61
CA GLU A 89 6.00 -9.18 14.08
C GLU A 89 5.29 -9.74 15.30
N THR A 90 5.00 -11.06 15.29
CA THR A 90 4.49 -11.76 16.48
C THR A 90 5.67 -12.14 17.38
N ARG A 91 5.72 -11.55 18.58
CA ARG A 91 6.74 -11.90 19.58
C ARG A 91 6.16 -12.85 20.62
N LYS A 92 6.65 -14.08 20.64
CA LYS A 92 6.36 -15.03 21.71
C LYS A 92 7.24 -14.69 22.91
N LYS A 93 6.65 -14.17 23.99
CA LYS A 93 7.36 -14.11 25.28
C LYS A 93 7.36 -15.51 25.88
N SER A 94 8.56 -16.07 26.13
CA SER A 94 8.69 -17.36 26.81
C SER A 94 8.07 -17.25 28.20
N ALA A 95 7.05 -18.06 28.45
CA ALA A 95 6.35 -18.17 29.72
C ALA A 95 7.24 -18.87 30.75
N MET A 96 8.27 -18.18 31.25
CA MET A 96 9.10 -18.70 32.34
C MET A 96 8.53 -18.37 33.72
N PHE A 97 7.41 -17.63 33.84
CA PHE A 97 6.85 -17.30 35.16
C PHE A 97 5.34 -17.01 35.26
N ASN A 98 4.54 -17.22 34.22
CA ASN A 98 3.07 -17.08 34.32
C ASN A 98 2.38 -18.00 33.31
N LEU A 99 1.32 -18.68 33.76
CA LEU A 99 0.53 -19.71 33.04
C LEU A 99 -0.23 -19.21 31.80
N TYR A 100 0.12 -18.04 31.24
CA TYR A 100 -0.49 -17.46 30.06
C TYR A 100 0.60 -16.88 29.14
N ALA A 101 0.85 -17.52 28.00
CA ALA A 101 1.63 -16.92 26.93
C ALA A 101 0.76 -15.85 26.25
N THR A 102 1.09 -14.58 26.41
CA THR A 102 0.46 -13.49 25.65
C THR A 102 1.26 -13.25 24.37
N GLU A 103 0.60 -13.32 23.22
CA GLU A 103 1.18 -12.94 21.93
C GLU A 103 1.09 -11.42 21.77
N ASP A 104 2.23 -10.73 21.69
CA ASP A 104 2.29 -9.29 21.41
C ASP A 104 2.53 -9.08 19.90
N ARG A 105 1.61 -8.40 19.20
CA ARG A 105 1.83 -7.89 17.82
C ARG A 105 2.63 -6.58 17.92
N VAL A 106 3.86 -6.58 17.42
CA VAL A 106 4.74 -5.39 17.42
C VAL A 106 4.87 -4.87 16.00
N VAL A 107 4.52 -3.60 15.78
CA VAL A 107 4.72 -2.96 14.48
C VAL A 107 6.21 -2.87 14.19
N TRP A 108 6.64 -3.42 13.06
CA TRP A 108 8.05 -3.34 12.63
C TRP A 108 8.24 -2.45 11.39
N GLU A 109 7.24 -2.35 10.52
CA GLU A 109 7.29 -1.52 9.31
C GLU A 109 5.92 -0.92 8.97
N LYS A 110 5.92 0.29 8.39
CA LYS A 110 4.74 0.99 7.88
C LYS A 110 5.04 1.61 6.52
N TRP A 111 4.08 1.50 5.61
CA TRP A 111 4.09 2.20 4.32
C TRP A 111 2.89 3.11 4.23
N VAL A 112 3.13 4.42 4.11
CA VAL A 112 2.08 5.43 3.98
C VAL A 112 2.02 5.84 2.52
N LEU A 113 0.84 5.70 1.92
CA LEU A 113 0.51 6.19 0.58
C LEU A 113 -0.46 7.36 0.70
N PRO A 114 0.01 8.61 0.65
CA PRO A 114 -0.87 9.77 0.56
C PRO A 114 -1.58 9.79 -0.80
N ILE A 115 -2.88 10.06 -0.81
CA ILE A 115 -3.71 10.06 -2.01
C ILE A 115 -4.55 11.33 -2.05
N ARG A 116 -4.45 12.06 -3.17
CA ARG A 116 -5.29 13.21 -3.50
C ARG A 116 -6.18 12.86 -4.68
N VAL A 117 -7.48 12.78 -4.41
CA VAL A 117 -8.50 12.57 -5.46
C VAL A 117 -8.79 13.87 -6.19
N LEU A 118 -8.60 13.88 -7.51
CA LEU A 118 -8.85 15.02 -8.37
C LEU A 118 -10.34 15.09 -8.75
N VAL A 119 -10.94 16.26 -8.57
CA VAL A 119 -12.39 16.49 -8.73
C VAL A 119 -12.73 17.02 -10.14
N HIS A 120 -11.75 17.62 -10.82
CA HIS A 120 -11.94 18.18 -12.15
C HIS A 120 -11.20 17.33 -13.19
N PRO A 121 -11.82 17.08 -14.36
CA PRO A 121 -11.12 16.44 -15.45
C PRO A 121 -9.92 17.32 -15.84
N PRO A 122 -8.74 16.71 -16.04
CA PRO A 122 -7.57 17.44 -16.50
C PRO A 122 -7.84 18.07 -17.86
N ALA A 123 -7.33 19.28 -18.08
CA ALA A 123 -7.54 20.03 -19.33
C ALA A 123 -7.08 19.24 -20.57
N ASN A 124 -6.06 18.39 -20.40
CA ASN A 124 -5.60 17.44 -21.40
C ASN A 124 -5.54 16.01 -20.80
N PRO A 125 -6.43 15.10 -21.23
CA PRO A 125 -6.44 13.71 -20.75
C PRO A 125 -5.15 12.95 -20.99
N ASP A 126 -4.44 13.21 -22.10
CA ASP A 126 -3.23 12.47 -22.44
C ASP A 126 -2.03 12.88 -21.56
N ASP A 127 -1.88 14.19 -21.32
CA ASP A 127 -0.88 14.72 -20.39
C ASP A 127 -1.12 14.18 -18.99
N TYR A 128 -2.39 14.10 -18.56
CA TYR A 128 -2.76 13.50 -17.28
C TYR A 128 -2.38 12.02 -17.20
N CYS A 129 -2.74 11.21 -18.20
CA CYS A 129 -2.37 9.80 -18.23
C CYS A 129 -0.85 9.61 -18.20
N THR A 130 -0.10 10.46 -18.90
CA THR A 130 1.37 10.46 -18.91
C THR A 130 1.95 10.82 -17.54
N GLN A 131 1.40 11.84 -16.86
CA GLN A 131 1.80 12.21 -15.50
C GLN A 131 1.45 11.11 -14.49
N LEU A 132 0.29 10.47 -14.63
CA LEU A 132 -0.15 9.39 -13.76
C LEU A 132 0.74 8.14 -13.94
N GLU A 133 1.07 7.80 -15.18
CA GLU A 133 2.05 6.74 -15.49
C GLU A 133 3.41 7.04 -14.83
N SER A 134 3.90 8.28 -14.96
CA SER A 134 5.16 8.70 -14.33
C SER A 134 5.11 8.58 -12.80
N GLN A 135 4.01 9.01 -12.16
CA GLN A 135 3.80 8.86 -10.73
C GLN A 135 3.86 7.39 -10.31
N LEU A 136 3.13 6.50 -11.00
CA LEU A 136 3.13 5.07 -10.68
C LEU A 136 4.53 4.46 -10.80
N ARG A 137 5.24 4.74 -11.90
CA ARG A 137 6.60 4.23 -12.11
C ARG A 137 7.54 4.71 -11.02
N HIS A 138 7.44 5.99 -10.63
CA HIS A 138 8.25 6.54 -9.55
C HIS A 138 7.93 5.88 -8.21
N SER A 139 6.65 5.72 -7.87
CA SER A 139 6.23 5.05 -6.63
C SER A 139 6.67 3.59 -6.58
N MET A 140 6.52 2.84 -7.69
CA MET A 140 6.96 1.44 -7.76
C MET A 140 8.48 1.32 -7.55
N LEU A 141 9.26 2.15 -8.24
CA LEU A 141 10.70 2.18 -8.08
C LEU A 141 11.11 2.59 -6.67
N HIS A 142 10.43 3.57 -6.07
CA HIS A 142 10.66 3.98 -4.69
C HIS A 142 10.45 2.80 -3.73
N VAL A 143 9.34 2.06 -3.84
CA VAL A 143 9.11 0.85 -3.03
C VAL A 143 10.26 -0.14 -3.20
N ILE A 144 10.60 -0.51 -4.44
CA ILE A 144 11.63 -1.52 -4.72
C ILE A 144 13.00 -1.08 -4.16
N MET A 145 13.41 0.17 -4.41
CA MET A 145 14.68 0.70 -3.94
C MET A 145 14.75 0.78 -2.42
N THR A 146 13.66 1.17 -1.76
CA THR A 146 13.59 1.24 -0.30
C THR A 146 13.71 -0.16 0.31
N VAL A 147 13.01 -1.16 -0.23
CA VAL A 147 13.16 -2.56 0.22
C VAL A 147 14.60 -3.06 0.02
N GLN A 148 15.24 -2.73 -1.10
CA GLN A 148 16.63 -3.12 -1.38
C GLN A 148 17.65 -2.45 -0.44
N LYS A 149 17.40 -1.20 -0.04
CA LYS A 149 18.27 -0.45 0.88
C LYS A 149 18.10 -0.92 2.33
N GLU A 150 16.87 -1.24 2.71
CA GLU A 150 16.48 -1.56 4.09
C GLU A 150 16.27 -3.06 4.29
N THR A 151 17.38 -3.80 4.19
CA THR A 151 17.43 -5.25 4.42
C THR A 151 17.57 -5.63 5.89
N GLN A 152 17.74 -4.67 6.80
CA GLN A 152 18.33 -4.92 8.12
C GLN A 152 17.39 -5.51 9.18
N HIS A 153 16.09 -5.64 8.94
CA HIS A 153 15.22 -6.35 9.89
C HIS A 153 13.94 -6.88 9.23
N ILE A 154 14.03 -8.00 8.51
CA ILE A 154 12.85 -8.80 8.15
C ILE A 154 12.65 -9.83 9.27
N PRO A 155 11.48 -9.87 9.93
CA PRO A 155 11.20 -10.87 10.96
C PRO A 155 11.42 -12.29 10.41
N THR A 156 12.06 -13.16 11.22
CA THR A 156 12.38 -14.53 10.82
C THR A 156 11.17 -15.49 10.88
N GLY A 157 10.09 -15.08 11.55
CA GLY A 157 8.81 -15.79 11.59
C GLY A 157 7.76 -15.19 10.65
N MET A 158 6.62 -15.88 10.52
CA MET A 158 5.45 -15.28 9.87
C MET A 158 5.06 -13.99 10.60
N TYR A 159 4.89 -12.93 9.83
CA TYR A 159 4.36 -11.65 10.29
C TYR A 159 3.03 -11.39 9.59
N ASP A 160 2.23 -10.50 10.14
CA ASP A 160 0.88 -10.19 9.65
C ASP A 160 0.81 -8.71 9.24
N PHE A 161 -0.27 -8.31 8.57
CA PHE A 161 -0.45 -6.94 8.11
C PHE A 161 -1.86 -6.41 8.32
N ASP A 162 -1.98 -5.09 8.44
CA ASP A 162 -3.24 -4.37 8.38
C ASP A 162 -3.19 -3.28 7.30
N LEU A 163 -4.33 -3.04 6.63
CA LEU A 163 -4.55 -1.91 5.74
C LEU A 163 -5.49 -0.91 6.41
N ILE A 164 -4.97 0.28 6.71
CA ILE A 164 -5.72 1.32 7.42
C ILE A 164 -5.88 2.54 6.50
N ILE A 165 -7.07 3.12 6.51
CA ILE A 165 -7.34 4.39 5.84
C ILE A 165 -7.33 5.47 6.91
N ASN A 166 -6.37 6.38 6.82
CA ASN A 166 -6.27 7.50 7.75
C ASN A 166 -6.72 8.78 7.05
N ASP A 167 -7.43 9.61 7.81
CA ASP A 167 -7.82 10.95 7.41
C ASP A 167 -6.95 11.95 8.17
N PHE A 168 -6.39 12.93 7.46
CA PHE A 168 -5.75 14.09 8.05
C PHE A 168 -6.69 15.31 8.05
#